data_AF-A0A2V5KZA6-F1
#
_entry.id   AF-A0A2V5KZA6-F1
#
_cell.length_a   1.000
_cell.length_b   1.000
_cell.length_c   1.000
_cell.angle_alpha   90.00
_cell.angle_beta   90.00
_cell.angle_gamma   90.00
#
_symmetry.space_group_name_H-M   'P 1'
#
loop_
_entity.id
_entity.type
_entity.pdbx_description
1 polymer ?
#
loop_
_entity_poly.entity_id
_entity_poly.type
_entity_poly.pdbx_seq_one_letter_code
_entity_poly.pdbx_strand_id
1 'polypeptide(L)'
;MFKVTFASALLVITSGMSAQTRSTDAGSAELARIQSEYADVLALQETAKAEVLAIARVLRAKPEMAIDRTKAAGEYCFKSSLGTMVHYASQPEATAEDVVYEFDATQLLAAGLDPQRIPKLPALGNMEPGKWYFLPSGVIDPHHQHVLATPTIAIAVNVK
;
A
#
# COMPACT_ATOMS: atom_id res chain seq x y z
N MET A 1 49.87 47.84 -56.86
CA MET A 1 49.77 47.68 -55.40
C MET A 1 48.53 46.84 -55.08
N PHE A 2 48.62 46.04 -54.03
CA PHE A 2 47.91 44.77 -53.79
C PHE A 2 46.36 44.83 -53.73
N LYS A 3 45.73 43.76 -54.25
CA LYS A 3 44.33 43.34 -54.06
C LYS A 3 44.16 42.73 -52.66
N VAL A 4 43.04 42.99 -51.97
CA VAL A 4 42.39 42.00 -51.08
C VAL A 4 40.88 42.26 -51.05
N THR A 5 40.11 41.29 -51.54
CA THR A 5 38.65 41.21 -51.41
C THR A 5 38.34 40.40 -50.15
N PHE A 6 37.60 40.96 -49.19
CA PHE A 6 37.15 40.21 -48.01
C PHE A 6 35.85 39.46 -48.33
N ALA A 7 35.97 38.14 -48.55
CA ALA A 7 34.82 37.23 -48.51
C ALA A 7 34.50 36.93 -47.04
N SER A 8 33.31 37.33 -46.57
CA SER A 8 32.79 36.88 -45.27
C SER A 8 32.16 35.51 -45.45
N ALA A 9 32.80 34.47 -44.93
CA ALA A 9 32.21 33.15 -44.79
C ALA A 9 31.35 33.13 -43.53
N LEU A 10 30.03 33.03 -43.69
CA LEU A 10 29.09 32.79 -42.60
C LEU A 10 29.18 31.31 -42.22
N LEU A 11 29.92 31.02 -41.14
CA LEU A 11 30.03 29.68 -40.58
C LEU A 11 28.75 29.37 -39.77
N VAL A 12 27.80 28.65 -40.37
CA VAL A 12 26.64 28.13 -39.63
C VAL A 12 27.12 26.93 -38.81
N ILE A 13 27.24 27.12 -37.50
CA ILE A 13 27.51 26.04 -36.55
C ILE A 13 26.18 25.31 -36.29
N THR A 14 25.86 24.29 -37.08
CA THR A 14 24.80 23.32 -36.74
C THR A 14 25.41 22.10 -36.06
N SER A 15 25.79 22.22 -34.80
CA SER A 15 26.26 21.09 -34.01
C SER A 15 25.83 21.26 -32.55
N GLY A 16 24.62 20.82 -32.22
CA GLY A 16 24.17 20.89 -30.82
C GLY A 16 22.82 20.29 -30.43
N MET A 17 22.04 19.65 -31.31
CA MET A 17 20.67 19.18 -30.93
C MET A 17 20.51 17.65 -30.78
N SER A 18 21.54 16.83 -30.98
CA SER A 18 21.35 15.36 -30.95
C SER A 18 21.55 14.69 -29.58
N ALA A 19 21.94 15.43 -28.53
CA ALA A 19 22.10 14.86 -27.18
C ALA A 19 20.93 15.16 -26.23
N GLN A 20 20.08 16.16 -26.55
CA GLN A 20 18.99 16.60 -25.68
C GLN A 20 17.73 15.72 -25.79
N THR A 21 17.50 15.06 -26.93
CA THR A 21 16.24 14.35 -27.23
C THR A 21 16.10 12.99 -26.54
N ARG A 22 17.19 12.23 -26.35
CA ARG A 22 17.12 10.93 -25.62
C ARG A 22 16.80 11.09 -24.13
N SER A 23 17.27 12.18 -23.52
CA SER A 23 17.06 12.43 -22.09
C SER A 23 15.64 12.91 -21.80
N THR A 24 15.00 13.63 -22.73
CA THR A 24 13.62 14.09 -22.59
C THR A 24 12.61 12.96 -22.78
N ASP A 25 12.88 12.05 -23.73
CA ASP A 25 11.95 10.95 -24.04
C ASP A 25 11.93 9.89 -22.92
N ALA A 26 13.10 9.54 -22.37
CA ALA A 26 13.20 8.62 -21.23
C ALA A 26 12.59 9.23 -19.95
N GLY A 27 12.81 10.53 -19.70
CA GLY A 27 12.20 11.23 -18.57
C GLY A 27 10.67 11.35 -18.69
N SER A 28 10.18 11.54 -19.91
CA SER A 28 8.74 11.54 -20.23
C SER A 28 8.10 10.17 -19.97
N ALA A 29 8.75 9.09 -20.42
CA ALA A 29 8.25 7.74 -20.22
C ALA A 29 8.22 7.34 -18.73
N GLU A 30 9.26 7.69 -17.97
CA GLU A 30 9.31 7.40 -16.53
C GLU A 30 8.28 8.22 -15.75
N LEU A 31 8.10 9.50 -16.09
CA LEU A 31 7.06 10.33 -15.48
C LEU A 31 5.66 9.75 -15.75
N ALA A 32 5.37 9.34 -16.99
CA ALA A 32 4.10 8.72 -17.35
C ALA A 32 3.87 7.41 -16.56
N ARG A 33 4.92 6.61 -16.38
CA ARG A 33 4.88 5.37 -15.58
C ARG A 33 4.53 5.66 -14.12
N ILE A 34 5.21 6.61 -13.48
CA ILE A 34 4.94 7.02 -12.09
C ILE A 34 3.52 7.58 -11.97
N GLN A 35 3.09 8.43 -12.89
CA GLN A 35 1.75 8.99 -12.89
C GLN A 35 0.68 7.90 -13.00
N SER A 36 0.93 6.86 -13.80
CA SER A 36 0.03 5.72 -13.92
C SER A 36 0.03 4.83 -12.68
N GLU A 37 1.20 4.53 -12.10
CA GLU A 37 1.33 3.66 -10.92
C GLU A 37 0.71 4.30 -9.67
N TYR A 38 0.82 5.62 -9.55
CA TYR A 38 0.32 6.38 -8.40
C TYR A 38 -0.97 7.15 -8.72
N ALA A 39 -1.69 6.81 -9.80
CA ALA A 39 -2.84 7.58 -10.27
C ALA A 39 -3.88 7.83 -9.16
N ASP A 40 -4.23 6.79 -8.40
CA ASP A 40 -5.19 6.88 -7.30
C ASP A 40 -4.69 7.80 -6.19
N VAL A 41 -3.42 7.68 -5.81
CA VAL A 41 -2.79 8.55 -4.78
C VAL A 41 -2.70 10.00 -5.24
N LEU A 42 -2.41 10.23 -6.52
CA LEU A 42 -2.33 11.56 -7.13
C LEU A 42 -3.69 12.24 -7.25
N ALA A 43 -4.77 11.45 -7.37
CA ALA A 43 -6.14 11.96 -7.42
C ALA A 43 -6.65 12.47 -6.06
N LEU A 44 -6.10 11.97 -4.94
CA LEU A 44 -6.50 12.39 -3.59
C LEU A 44 -6.24 13.89 -3.35
N GLN A 45 -7.17 14.54 -2.63
CA GLN A 45 -7.06 15.94 -2.22
C GLN A 45 -7.20 16.11 -0.71
N GLU A 46 -6.80 17.27 -0.20
CA GLU A 46 -7.00 17.70 1.19
C GLU A 46 -6.59 16.63 2.22
N THR A 47 -7.49 16.31 3.15
CA THR A 47 -7.25 15.39 4.28
C THR A 47 -6.89 13.98 3.81
N ALA A 48 -7.55 13.44 2.78
CA ALA A 48 -7.28 12.08 2.30
C ALA A 48 -5.85 11.95 1.79
N LYS A 49 -5.36 12.96 1.05
CA LYS A 49 -3.96 13.03 0.63
C LYS A 49 -3.02 13.14 1.82
N ALA A 50 -3.34 14.00 2.78
CA ALA A 50 -2.51 14.19 3.97
C ALA A 50 -2.36 12.89 4.79
N GLU A 51 -3.43 12.11 4.91
CA GLU A 51 -3.47 10.83 5.61
C GLU A 51 -2.61 9.77 4.92
N VAL A 52 -2.80 9.55 3.62
CA VAL A 52 -1.98 8.58 2.85
C VAL A 52 -0.49 8.95 2.91
N LEU A 53 -0.16 10.25 2.83
CA LEU A 53 1.23 10.71 2.98
C LEU A 53 1.79 10.48 4.39
N ALA A 54 0.98 10.54 5.43
CA ALA A 54 1.41 10.21 6.79
C ALA A 54 1.76 8.73 6.90
N ILE A 55 0.91 7.84 6.38
CA ILE A 55 1.15 6.38 6.34
C ILE A 55 2.43 6.07 5.55
N ALA A 56 2.60 6.68 4.36
CA ALA A 56 3.80 6.49 3.54
C ALA A 56 5.09 6.89 4.27
N ARG A 57 5.06 7.97 5.06
CA ARG A 57 6.22 8.40 5.86
C ARG A 57 6.55 7.42 6.98
N VAL A 58 5.53 6.84 7.62
CA VAL A 58 5.70 5.78 8.63
C VAL A 58 6.33 4.54 8.01
N LEU A 59 5.77 4.05 6.90
CA LEU A 59 6.29 2.88 6.19
C LEU A 59 7.71 3.10 5.66
N ARG A 60 8.03 4.31 5.20
CA ARG A 60 9.41 4.67 4.81
C ARG A 60 10.38 4.58 5.98
N ALA A 61 9.95 4.91 7.20
CA ALA A 61 10.78 4.84 8.39
C ALA A 61 10.88 3.41 8.96
N LYS A 62 9.86 2.58 8.76
CA LYS A 62 9.74 1.21 9.27
C LYS A 62 9.10 0.28 8.23
N PRO A 63 9.83 -0.07 7.15
CA PRO A 63 9.26 -0.84 6.03
C PRO A 63 8.81 -2.26 6.43
N GLU A 64 9.37 -2.83 7.49
CA GLU A 64 9.00 -4.14 8.04
C GLU A 64 7.57 -4.22 8.57
N MET A 65 6.90 -3.08 8.75
CA MET A 65 5.48 -3.02 9.11
C MET A 65 4.57 -3.41 7.95
N ALA A 66 5.04 -3.34 6.70
CA ALA A 66 4.30 -3.79 5.53
C ALA A 66 4.61 -5.26 5.24
N ILE A 67 3.56 -6.08 5.16
CA ILE A 67 3.67 -7.50 4.89
C ILE A 67 2.83 -7.81 3.65
N ASP A 68 3.48 -8.37 2.62
CA ASP A 68 2.81 -8.86 1.41
C ASP A 68 2.16 -10.22 1.69
N ARG A 69 0.82 -10.26 1.59
CA ARG A 69 0.01 -11.47 1.68
C ARG A 69 -0.77 -11.72 0.40
N THR A 70 -0.51 -10.97 -0.67
CA THR A 70 -1.31 -10.98 -1.90
C THR A 70 -1.41 -12.36 -2.54
N LYS A 71 -0.33 -13.15 -2.53
CA LYS A 71 -0.34 -14.52 -3.08
C LYS A 71 -1.18 -15.50 -2.27
N ALA A 72 -1.28 -15.31 -0.95
CA ALA A 72 -1.99 -16.22 -0.06
C ALA A 72 -3.46 -15.81 0.13
N ALA A 73 -3.72 -14.49 0.11
CA ALA A 73 -4.91 -13.88 0.67
C ALA A 73 -5.42 -12.65 -0.12
N GLY A 74 -4.69 -12.18 -1.13
CA GLY A 74 -5.13 -11.00 -1.92
C GLY A 74 -5.08 -9.68 -1.15
N GLU A 75 -4.22 -9.56 -0.15
CA GLU A 75 -4.18 -8.40 0.76
C GLU A 75 -2.75 -7.96 1.13
N TYR A 76 -2.64 -6.73 1.60
CA TYR A 76 -1.45 -6.19 2.26
C TYR A 76 -1.76 -5.96 3.74
N CYS A 77 -0.86 -6.41 4.62
CA CYS A 77 -0.99 -6.22 6.06
C CYS A 77 -0.09 -5.06 6.52
N PHE A 78 -0.69 -4.14 7.28
CA PHE A 78 -0.02 -3.08 8.01
C PHE A 78 0.04 -3.42 9.50
N LYS A 79 1.18 -3.96 9.93
CA LYS A 79 1.43 -4.35 11.32
C LYS A 79 1.83 -3.14 12.16
N SER A 80 0.82 -2.40 12.61
CA SER A 80 0.98 -1.17 13.40
C SER A 80 1.58 -1.39 14.80
N SER A 81 1.41 -2.58 15.38
CA SER A 81 2.00 -2.98 16.66
C SER A 81 2.20 -4.51 16.73
N LEU A 82 2.69 -5.04 17.86
CA LEU A 82 2.79 -6.48 18.08
C LEU A 82 1.43 -7.20 18.07
N GLY A 83 0.36 -6.50 18.45
CA GLY A 83 -0.98 -7.05 18.61
C GLY A 83 -2.05 -6.27 17.86
N THR A 84 -1.67 -5.49 16.84
CA THR A 84 -2.62 -4.72 16.03
C THR A 84 -2.15 -4.72 14.60
N MET A 85 -3.01 -5.23 13.73
CA MET A 85 -2.79 -5.25 12.30
C MET A 85 -4.04 -4.85 11.55
N VAL A 86 -3.83 -4.26 10.39
CA VAL A 86 -4.88 -3.85 9.47
C VAL A 86 -4.52 -4.43 8.11
N HIS A 87 -5.45 -5.15 7.51
CA HIS A 87 -5.30 -5.72 6.20
C HIS A 87 -6.10 -4.87 5.22
N TYR A 88 -5.50 -4.56 4.08
CA TYR A 88 -6.14 -3.88 2.97
C TYR A 88 -6.19 -4.83 1.78
N ALA A 89 -7.38 -5.05 1.23
CA ALA A 89 -7.53 -5.81 0.01
C ALA A 89 -6.72 -5.14 -1.13
N SER A 90 -6.00 -5.94 -1.91
CA SER A 90 -5.30 -5.43 -3.10
C SER A 90 -6.25 -5.13 -4.25
N GLN A 91 -7.44 -5.73 -4.21
CA GLN A 91 -8.55 -5.56 -5.14
C GLN A 91 -9.85 -5.44 -4.33
N PRO A 92 -10.10 -4.28 -3.68
CA PRO A 92 -11.28 -4.10 -2.84
C PRO A 92 -12.56 -4.42 -3.60
N GLU A 93 -12.67 -4.08 -4.88
CA GLU A 93 -13.79 -4.42 -5.76
C GLU A 93 -14.18 -5.91 -5.79
N ALA A 94 -13.23 -6.81 -5.55
CA ALA A 94 -13.41 -8.26 -5.60
C ALA A 94 -13.80 -8.91 -4.25
N THR A 95 -13.88 -8.14 -3.17
CA THR A 95 -14.20 -8.65 -1.82
C THR A 95 -15.22 -7.77 -1.09
N ALA A 96 -15.79 -8.27 0.00
CA ALA A 96 -16.53 -7.47 0.98
C ALA A 96 -15.66 -7.13 2.21
N GLU A 97 -14.45 -7.70 2.28
CA GLU A 97 -13.46 -7.47 3.32
C GLU A 97 -12.41 -6.46 2.84
N ASP A 98 -12.86 -5.24 2.50
CA ASP A 98 -11.95 -4.21 1.98
C ASP A 98 -10.87 -3.86 2.99
N VAL A 99 -11.27 -3.79 4.27
CA VAL A 99 -10.37 -3.60 5.40
C VAL A 99 -10.67 -4.63 6.47
N VAL A 100 -9.68 -5.39 6.93
CA VAL A 100 -9.80 -6.27 8.11
C VAL A 100 -8.93 -5.73 9.23
N TYR A 101 -9.54 -5.48 10.38
CA TYR A 101 -8.82 -5.13 11.60
C TYR A 101 -8.68 -6.36 12.48
N GLU A 102 -7.47 -6.58 13.00
CA GLU A 102 -7.20 -7.62 13.97
C GLU A 102 -6.50 -7.04 15.20
N PHE A 103 -6.99 -7.42 16.38
CA PHE A 103 -6.53 -6.91 17.66
C PHE A 103 -6.26 -8.03 18.65
N ASP A 104 -5.20 -7.88 19.44
CA ASP A 104 -4.93 -8.69 20.61
C ASP A 104 -6.07 -8.57 21.65
N ALA A 105 -6.69 -9.71 21.94
CA ALA A 105 -7.82 -9.85 22.85
C ALA A 105 -7.40 -10.14 24.30
N THR A 106 -6.10 -10.21 24.61
CA THR A 106 -5.58 -10.57 25.93
C THR A 106 -6.15 -9.67 27.04
N GLN A 107 -6.19 -8.36 26.81
CA GLN A 107 -6.69 -7.41 27.80
C GLN A 107 -8.22 -7.49 27.97
N LEU A 108 -8.97 -7.86 26.93
CA LEU A 108 -10.40 -8.07 27.02
C LEU A 108 -10.71 -9.30 27.89
N LEU A 109 -9.98 -10.40 27.66
CA LEU A 109 -10.07 -11.60 28.50
C LEU A 109 -9.70 -11.31 29.95
N ALA A 110 -8.63 -10.55 30.18
CA ALA A 110 -8.23 -10.15 31.53
C ALA A 110 -9.28 -9.27 32.23
N ALA A 111 -10.04 -8.49 31.47
CA ALA A 111 -11.17 -7.69 31.96
C ALA A 111 -12.46 -8.51 32.20
N GLY A 112 -12.43 -9.83 31.98
CA GLY A 112 -13.58 -10.72 32.18
C GLY A 112 -14.56 -10.76 31.03
N LEU A 113 -14.23 -10.19 29.86
CA LEU A 113 -15.01 -10.40 28.64
C LEU A 113 -14.77 -11.82 28.13
N ASP A 114 -15.84 -12.46 27.67
CA ASP A 114 -15.79 -13.79 27.06
C ASP A 114 -16.00 -13.68 25.54
N PRO A 115 -14.92 -13.52 24.75
CA PRO A 115 -14.99 -13.49 23.29
C PRO A 115 -15.28 -14.87 22.70
N GLN A 116 -15.41 -15.94 23.49
CA GLN A 116 -15.91 -17.22 22.95
C GLN A 116 -17.40 -17.16 22.60
N ARG A 117 -18.11 -16.11 23.04
CA ARG A 117 -19.54 -15.88 22.74
C ARG A 117 -19.76 -15.29 21.34
N ILE A 118 -18.71 -14.86 20.66
CA ILE A 118 -18.76 -14.45 19.25
C ILE A 118 -18.23 -15.58 18.34
N PRO A 119 -18.61 -15.61 17.06
CA PRO A 119 -18.19 -16.66 16.14
C PRO A 119 -16.67 -16.76 16.00
N LYS A 120 -16.19 -17.95 15.64
CA LYS A 120 -14.77 -18.17 15.33
C LYS A 120 -14.39 -17.43 14.05
N LEU A 121 -13.16 -16.91 14.01
CA LEU A 121 -12.58 -16.32 12.81
C LEU A 121 -12.65 -17.31 11.64
N PRO A 122 -13.43 -17.03 10.57
CA PRO A 122 -13.48 -17.88 9.40
C PRO A 122 -12.24 -17.64 8.52
N ALA A 123 -12.12 -18.37 7.43
CA ALA A 123 -11.13 -18.04 6.40
C ALA A 123 -11.44 -16.68 5.76
N LEU A 124 -10.37 -16.00 5.36
CA LEU A 124 -10.46 -14.71 4.67
C LEU A 124 -11.40 -14.80 3.46
N GLY A 125 -12.17 -13.75 3.22
CA GLY A 125 -13.26 -13.70 2.24
C GLY A 125 -14.59 -14.30 2.71
N ASN A 126 -14.68 -14.82 3.94
CA ASN A 126 -15.90 -15.39 4.52
C ASN A 126 -16.37 -14.69 5.81
N MET A 127 -15.75 -13.57 6.17
CA MET A 127 -16.22 -12.67 7.21
C MET A 127 -17.43 -11.87 6.70
N GLU A 128 -18.39 -11.68 7.59
CA GLU A 128 -19.50 -10.75 7.40
C GLU A 128 -19.04 -9.36 7.88
N PRO A 129 -19.04 -8.32 7.03
CA PRO A 129 -18.63 -6.99 7.44
C PRO A 129 -19.44 -6.46 8.62
N GLY A 130 -18.77 -5.77 9.55
CA GLY A 130 -19.38 -5.24 10.78
C GLY A 130 -19.55 -6.28 11.90
N LYS A 131 -19.24 -7.55 11.66
CA LYS A 131 -19.34 -8.62 12.65
C LYS A 131 -17.99 -8.91 13.30
N TRP A 132 -18.02 -9.08 14.61
CA TRP A 132 -16.84 -9.48 15.39
C TRP A 132 -16.63 -10.99 15.36
N TYR A 133 -15.37 -11.37 15.21
CA TYR A 133 -14.91 -12.74 15.23
C TYR A 133 -13.79 -12.93 16.24
N PHE A 134 -13.61 -14.16 16.72
CA PHE A 134 -12.58 -14.51 17.70
C PHE A 134 -11.71 -15.69 17.24
N LEU A 135 -10.40 -15.50 17.32
CA LEU A 135 -9.39 -16.52 17.19
C LEU A 135 -8.76 -16.80 18.58
N PRO A 136 -9.01 -17.97 19.18
CA PRO A 136 -8.37 -18.34 20.45
C PRO A 136 -6.87 -18.64 20.28
N SER A 137 -6.10 -18.47 21.36
CA SER A 137 -4.68 -18.84 21.38
C SER A 137 -4.45 -20.31 21.06
N GLY A 138 -3.33 -20.61 20.40
CA GLY A 138 -2.94 -21.99 20.08
C GLY A 138 -3.67 -22.59 18.86
N VAL A 139 -4.56 -21.83 18.21
CA VAL A 139 -5.23 -22.23 16.97
C VAL A 139 -4.51 -21.62 15.77
N ILE A 140 -4.44 -22.36 14.67
CA ILE A 140 -3.92 -21.84 13.40
C ILE A 140 -4.86 -20.73 12.93
N ASP A 141 -4.29 -19.56 12.75
CA ASP A 141 -4.96 -18.43 12.14
C ASP A 141 -5.29 -18.73 10.68
N PRO A 142 -6.56 -18.66 10.27
CA PRO A 142 -6.96 -18.93 8.90
C PRO A 142 -6.54 -17.83 7.90
N HIS A 143 -6.18 -16.62 8.34
CA HIS A 143 -5.65 -15.55 7.49
C HIS A 143 -4.13 -15.66 7.36
N HIS A 144 -3.45 -15.93 8.47
CA HIS A 144 -1.99 -15.96 8.52
C HIS A 144 -1.38 -17.35 8.22
N GLN A 145 -2.14 -18.43 8.39
CA GLN A 145 -1.71 -19.83 8.22
C GLN A 145 -0.60 -20.27 9.19
N HIS A 146 -0.56 -19.64 10.37
CA HIS A 146 0.25 -20.08 11.51
C HIS A 146 -0.46 -19.70 12.81
N VAL A 147 0.05 -20.19 13.94
CA VAL A 147 -0.49 -19.79 15.26
C VAL A 147 -0.03 -18.37 15.57
N LEU A 148 -0.99 -17.49 15.92
CA LEU A 148 -0.68 -16.18 16.48
C LEU A 148 -0.23 -16.30 17.94
N ALA A 149 0.63 -15.39 18.37
CA ALA A 149 1.16 -15.38 19.74
C ALA A 149 0.09 -15.08 20.80
N THR A 150 -0.97 -14.37 20.41
CA THR A 150 -2.01 -13.84 21.28
C THR A 150 -3.40 -14.22 20.76
N PRO A 151 -4.40 -14.37 21.66
CA PRO A 151 -5.78 -14.50 21.21
C PRO A 151 -6.18 -13.22 20.48
N THR A 152 -6.96 -13.34 19.42
CA THR A 152 -7.23 -12.22 18.49
C THR A 152 -8.72 -12.04 18.30
N ILE A 153 -9.19 -10.81 18.27
CA ILE A 153 -10.51 -10.46 17.73
C ILE A 153 -10.34 -9.75 16.39
N ALA A 154 -11.25 -10.01 15.47
CA ALA A 154 -11.20 -9.41 14.13
C ALA A 154 -12.57 -8.89 13.69
N ILE A 155 -12.54 -7.89 12.82
CA ILE A 155 -13.72 -7.32 12.16
C ILE A 155 -13.35 -6.88 10.75
N ALA A 156 -14.22 -7.19 9.79
CA ALA A 156 -14.12 -6.70 8.43
C ALA A 156 -14.98 -5.45 8.23
N VAL A 157 -14.52 -4.54 7.38
CA VAL A 157 -15.24 -3.34 6.94
C VAL A 157 -15.36 -3.39 5.42
N ASN A 158 -16.59 -3.19 4.94
CA ASN A 158 -16.89 -2.96 3.54
C ASN A 158 -17.07 -1.45 3.35
N VAL A 159 -16.32 -0.84 2.44
CA VAL A 159 -16.34 0.61 2.18
C VAL A 159 -17.23 1.00 1.00
N LYS A 160 -17.98 0.05 0.45
CA LYS A 160 -18.93 0.22 -0.67
C LYS A 160 -20.35 0.48 -0.19
#